data_AF-A0A090KMY8-F1
#
_entry.id   AF-A0A090KMY8-F1
#
_cell.length_a   1.000
_cell.length_b   1.000
_cell.length_c   1.000
_cell.angle_alpha   90.00
_cell.angle_beta   90.00
_cell.angle_gamma   90.00
#
_symmetry.space_group_name_H-M   'P 1'
#
loop_
_entity.id
_entity.type
_entity.pdbx_description
1 polymer ?
#
loop_
_entity_poly.entity_id
_entity_poly.type
_entity_poly.pdbx_seq_one_letter_code
_entity_poly.pdbx_strand_id
1 'polypeptide(L)'
;MFQTDHYTCPHCRLVFRARTDDIFRHGDVRACPHCHTRVQIDLPRPPLPLETAPYGPSLAERVADYLEAGGEIPGRHPYFDGICLARVDGAFLYGYADDSATAFSPGDSSIIRRFEDRAGFVAWVAAQSDDSLNRGEDTGLRPGDMGITRRPLEEAVGRDPD
;
A
#
# COMPACT_ATOMS: atom_id res chain seq x y z
N MET A 1 -3.13 4.08 21.71
CA MET A 1 -1.98 4.90 22.16
C MET A 1 -0.98 4.83 21.02
N PHE A 2 -0.83 5.92 20.25
CA PHE A 2 -0.07 5.91 19.00
C PHE A 2 1.42 6.12 19.30
N GLN A 3 2.31 5.31 18.72
CA GLN A 3 3.75 5.44 18.91
C GLN A 3 4.30 6.33 17.78
N THR A 4 4.77 7.52 18.13
CA THR A 4 5.35 8.44 17.12
C THR A 4 6.84 8.23 17.07
N ASP A 5 7.34 7.64 15.98
CA ASP A 5 8.78 7.50 15.76
C ASP A 5 9.32 8.75 15.06
N HIS A 6 10.49 9.20 15.52
CA HIS A 6 11.16 10.39 15.03
C HIS A 6 12.36 9.97 14.18
N TYR A 7 12.36 10.38 12.91
CA TYR A 7 13.43 10.07 11.96
C TYR A 7 14.21 11.33 11.63
N THR A 8 15.54 11.21 11.58
CA THR A 8 16.43 12.32 11.23
C THR A 8 16.94 12.11 9.82
N CYS A 9 16.71 13.08 8.94
CA CYS A 9 17.26 13.04 7.60
C CYS A 9 18.81 13.07 7.66
N PRO A 10 19.53 12.14 7.00
CA PRO A 10 20.99 12.10 7.02
C PRO A 10 21.61 13.29 6.28
N HIS A 11 20.86 13.91 5.36
CA HIS A 11 21.33 15.02 4.53
C HIS A 11 21.11 16.39 5.19
N CYS A 12 19.86 16.76 5.50
CA CYS A 12 19.55 18.08 6.04
C CYS A 12 19.35 18.13 7.56
N ARG A 13 19.48 16.99 8.25
CA ARG A 13 19.28 16.87 9.72
C ARG A 13 17.88 17.23 10.23
N LEU A 14 16.92 17.47 9.35
CA LEU A 14 15.53 17.68 9.76
C LEU A 14 15.01 16.42 10.47
N VAL A 15 14.43 16.62 11.65
CA VAL A 15 13.67 15.58 12.36
C VAL A 15 12.23 15.65 11.87
N PHE A 16 11.74 14.57 11.26
CA PHE A 16 10.35 14.45 10.85
C PHE A 16 9.70 13.24 11.54
N ARG A 17 8.40 13.36 11.78
CA ARG A 17 7.61 12.33 12.45
C ARG A 17 7.09 11.36 11.40
N ALA A 18 7.26 10.07 11.66
CA ALA A 18 6.41 9.06 11.06
C ALA A 18 5.45 8.59 12.15
N ARG A 19 4.15 8.55 11.83
CA ARG A 19 3.22 7.87 12.73
C ARG A 19 3.42 6.37 12.56
N THR A 20 3.35 5.57 13.62
CA THR A 20 3.33 4.10 13.46
C THR A 20 2.08 3.60 12.72
N ASP A 21 1.08 4.46 12.59
CA ASP A 21 -0.16 4.33 11.81
C ASP A 21 -0.01 4.83 10.36
N ASP A 22 1.10 5.47 10.01
CA ASP A 22 1.48 5.51 8.61
C ASP A 22 1.95 4.09 8.27
N ILE A 23 1.16 3.39 7.47
CA ILE A 23 1.35 1.99 7.08
C ILE A 23 2.73 1.84 6.43
N PHE A 24 3.69 1.25 7.13
CA PHE A 24 5.04 1.08 6.60
C PHE A 24 5.62 -0.31 6.78
N ARG A 25 6.58 -0.55 5.87
CA ARG A 25 7.43 -1.71 5.74
C ARG A 25 8.76 -1.49 6.44
N HIS A 26 9.52 -2.57 6.56
CA HIS A 26 10.96 -2.54 6.80
C HIS A 26 11.69 -2.06 5.55
N GLY A 27 12.55 -1.05 5.68
CA GLY A 27 13.29 -0.49 4.56
C GLY A 27 12.51 0.54 3.75
N ASP A 28 11.40 1.05 4.29
CA ASP A 28 10.60 2.08 3.63
C ASP A 28 11.44 3.32 3.39
N VAL A 29 11.42 3.86 2.17
CA VAL A 29 12.25 5.01 1.82
C VAL A 29 11.38 6.24 1.75
N ARG A 30 11.47 7.09 2.78
CA ARG A 30 10.79 8.38 2.76
C ARG A 30 11.68 9.46 2.21
N ALA A 31 11.18 10.25 1.26
CA ALA A 31 11.81 11.52 0.96
C ALA A 31 11.65 12.49 2.14
N CYS A 32 12.75 13.11 2.54
CA CYS A 32 12.75 14.15 3.56
C CYS A 32 11.89 15.34 3.09
N PRO A 33 10.98 15.87 3.93
CA PRO A 33 10.09 16.95 3.51
C PRO A 33 10.78 18.28 3.23
N HIS A 34 12.05 18.41 3.59
CA HIS A 34 12.83 19.62 3.35
C HIS A 34 13.79 19.51 2.16
N CYS A 35 14.52 18.39 2.05
CA CYS A 35 15.54 18.25 1.01
C CYS A 35 15.29 17.10 0.03
N HIS A 36 14.14 16.42 0.13
CA HIS A 36 13.72 15.30 -0.71
C HIS A 36 14.69 14.11 -0.74
N THR A 37 15.72 14.11 0.10
CA THR A 37 16.62 12.98 0.26
C THR A 37 15.85 11.78 0.75
N ARG A 38 16.01 10.67 0.04
CA ARG A 38 15.54 9.34 0.42
C ARG A 38 16.17 8.91 1.75
N VAL A 39 15.33 8.74 2.77
CA VAL A 39 15.66 8.31 4.12
C VAL A 39 15.06 6.93 4.30
N GLN A 40 15.92 5.93 4.47
CA GLN A 40 15.46 4.61 4.84
C GLN A 40 14.94 4.65 6.28
N ILE A 41 13.70 4.22 6.45
CA ILE A 41 13.01 4.02 7.70
C ILE A 41 13.02 2.51 7.97
N ASP A 42 13.81 2.10 8.95
CA ASP A 42 13.73 0.75 9.50
C ASP A 42 12.58 0.69 10.49
N LEU A 43 11.38 0.42 9.98
CA LEU A 43 10.28 -0.04 10.81
C LEU A 43 10.33 -1.57 10.95
N PRO A 44 9.91 -2.10 12.11
CA PRO A 44 9.90 -3.54 12.32
C PRO A 44 9.03 -4.20 11.24
N ARG A 45 9.54 -5.26 10.60
CA ARG A 45 8.72 -6.11 9.73
C ARG A 45 7.51 -6.59 10.55
N PRO A 46 6.31 -6.71 9.93
CA PRO A 46 5.23 -7.39 10.60
C PRO A 46 5.73 -8.75 11.11
N PRO A 47 5.39 -9.12 12.36
CA PRO A 47 5.88 -10.33 12.97
C PRO A 47 5.44 -11.51 12.10
N LEU A 48 6.38 -12.42 11.85
CA LEU A 48 6.08 -13.67 11.19
C LEU A 48 5.36 -14.61 12.17
N PRO A 49 4.45 -15.46 11.68
CA PRO A 49 4.06 -15.65 10.28
C PRO A 49 3.06 -14.60 9.77
N LEU A 50 3.12 -14.32 8.45
CA LEU A 50 2.08 -13.55 7.77
C LEU A 50 0.77 -14.36 7.75
N GLU A 51 -0.36 -13.66 7.78
CA GLU A 51 -1.66 -14.30 7.76
C GLU A 51 -1.94 -14.91 6.39
N THR A 52 -2.27 -16.21 6.37
CA THR A 52 -2.58 -16.94 5.13
C THR A 52 -4.08 -17.00 4.85
N ALA A 53 -4.91 -16.57 5.80
CA ALA A 53 -6.36 -16.57 5.64
C ALA A 53 -6.77 -15.58 4.52
N PRO A 54 -7.61 -16.02 3.57
CA PRO A 54 -8.12 -15.12 2.53
C PRO A 54 -8.84 -13.91 3.14
N TYR A 55 -8.75 -12.77 2.50
CA TYR A 55 -9.45 -11.54 2.90
C TYR A 55 -10.97 -11.68 2.82
N GLY A 56 -11.46 -12.49 1.88
CA GLY A 56 -12.87 -12.80 1.72
C GLY A 56 -13.66 -11.70 0.98
N PRO A 57 -14.90 -12.03 0.56
CA PRO A 57 -15.69 -11.19 -0.34
C PRO A 57 -16.17 -9.89 0.32
N SER A 58 -16.52 -9.90 1.61
CA SER A 58 -17.02 -8.70 2.31
C SER A 58 -15.99 -7.57 2.31
N LEU A 59 -14.75 -7.88 2.70
CA LEU A 59 -13.67 -6.89 2.70
C LEU A 59 -13.35 -6.43 1.28
N ALA A 60 -13.30 -7.35 0.32
CA ALA A 60 -13.00 -7.04 -1.08
C ALA A 60 -14.03 -6.09 -1.72
N GLU A 61 -15.32 -6.29 -1.46
CA GLU A 61 -16.40 -5.40 -1.95
C GLU A 61 -16.27 -4.00 -1.35
N ARG A 62 -16.02 -3.89 -0.05
CA ARG A 62 -15.84 -2.59 0.62
C ARG A 62 -14.61 -1.84 0.11
N VAL A 63 -13.53 -2.58 -0.18
CA VAL A 63 -12.34 -2.01 -0.86
C VAL A 63 -12.72 -1.50 -2.24
N ALA A 64 -13.48 -2.26 -3.03
CA ALA A 64 -13.94 -1.81 -4.34
C ALA A 64 -14.79 -0.53 -4.24
N ASP A 65 -15.75 -0.48 -3.30
CA ASP A 65 -16.57 0.71 -3.04
C ASP A 65 -15.72 1.94 -2.71
N TYR A 66 -14.72 1.77 -1.84
CA TYR A 66 -13.83 2.85 -1.44
C TYR A 66 -13.00 3.39 -2.62
N LEU A 67 -12.46 2.49 -3.45
CA LEU A 67 -11.71 2.88 -4.64
C LEU A 67 -12.61 3.53 -5.70
N GLU A 68 -13.86 3.06 -5.85
CA GLU A 68 -14.85 3.69 -6.75
C GLU A 68 -15.24 5.10 -6.32
N ALA A 69 -15.23 5.37 -5.02
CA ALA A 69 -15.42 6.71 -4.46
C ALA A 69 -14.19 7.63 -4.65
N GLY A 70 -13.12 7.15 -5.31
CA GLY A 70 -11.88 7.90 -5.55
C GLY A 70 -10.83 7.75 -4.44
N GLY A 71 -11.01 6.79 -3.53
CA GLY A 71 -10.02 6.44 -2.53
C GLY A 71 -8.80 5.72 -3.14
N GLU A 72 -7.70 5.76 -2.40
CA GLU A 72 -6.46 5.02 -2.71
C GLU A 72 -6.00 4.29 -1.43
N ILE A 73 -5.45 3.08 -1.58
CA ILE A 73 -4.99 2.25 -0.45
C ILE A 73 -3.56 1.73 -0.69
N PRO A 74 -2.60 2.02 0.19
CA PRO A 74 -2.68 3.01 1.26
C PRO A 74 -2.89 4.41 0.66
N GLY A 75 -3.51 5.31 1.44
CA GLY A 75 -3.75 6.68 0.97
C GLY A 75 -2.44 7.38 0.61
N ARG A 76 -2.44 8.11 -0.52
CA ARG A 76 -1.25 8.86 -0.96
C ARG A 76 -0.83 9.88 0.10
N HIS A 77 0.37 9.70 0.62
CA HIS A 77 1.09 10.71 1.38
C HIS A 77 2.20 11.28 0.48
N PRO A 78 2.55 12.58 0.59
CA PRO A 78 3.77 13.10 -0.05
C PRO A 78 4.94 12.15 0.26
N TYR A 79 5.73 11.74 -0.73
CA TYR A 79 6.83 10.78 -0.54
C TYR A 79 6.43 9.30 -0.36
N PHE A 80 5.20 8.92 -0.71
CA PHE A 80 4.84 7.51 -0.86
C PHE A 80 5.52 6.93 -2.11
N ASP A 81 6.28 5.86 -1.93
CA ASP A 81 6.91 5.08 -2.99
C ASP A 81 6.70 3.59 -2.66
N GLY A 82 5.66 2.99 -3.24
CA GLY A 82 5.27 1.64 -2.85
C GLY A 82 4.04 1.12 -3.55
N ILE A 83 3.59 -0.06 -3.13
CA ILE A 83 2.43 -0.71 -3.72
C ILE A 83 1.15 -0.09 -3.21
N CYS A 84 0.26 0.27 -4.13
CA CYS A 84 -1.06 0.75 -3.82
C CYS A 84 -2.13 0.11 -4.71
N LEU A 85 -3.37 0.30 -4.25
CA LEU A 85 -4.61 0.07 -4.94
C LEU A 85 -5.25 1.41 -5.22
N ALA A 86 -5.65 1.62 -6.47
CA ALA A 86 -6.38 2.81 -6.90
C ALA A 86 -7.38 2.43 -7.99
N ARG A 87 -8.33 3.33 -8.25
CA ARG A 87 -9.15 3.28 -9.46
C ARG A 87 -8.83 4.47 -10.34
N VAL A 88 -8.40 4.20 -11.57
CA VAL A 88 -7.98 5.22 -12.55
C VAL A 88 -8.63 4.89 -13.90
N ASP A 89 -9.24 5.89 -14.53
CA ASP A 89 -9.92 5.76 -15.82
C ASP A 89 -10.91 4.57 -15.87
N GLY A 90 -11.62 4.35 -14.76
CA GLY A 90 -12.63 3.31 -14.63
C GLY A 90 -12.11 1.92 -14.23
N ALA A 91 -10.80 1.68 -14.29
CA ALA A 91 -10.18 0.39 -13.97
C ALA A 91 -9.56 0.37 -12.58
N PHE A 92 -9.58 -0.81 -11.94
CA PHE A 92 -8.89 -1.05 -10.67
C PHE A 92 -7.46 -1.48 -10.93
N LEU A 93 -6.53 -0.90 -10.19
CA LEU A 93 -5.10 -1.07 -10.41
C LEU A 93 -4.42 -1.50 -9.12
N TYR A 94 -3.50 -2.45 -9.25
CA TYR A 94 -2.57 -2.87 -8.21
C TYR A 94 -1.15 -2.69 -8.76
N GLY A 95 -0.31 -1.94 -8.06
CA GLY A 95 1.07 -1.71 -8.50
C GLY A 95 1.75 -0.59 -7.75
N TYR A 96 2.89 -0.16 -8.26
CA TYR A 96 3.71 0.89 -7.66
C TYR A 96 3.10 2.28 -7.91
N ALA A 97 3.02 3.10 -6.87
CA ALA A 97 2.81 4.53 -6.99
C ALA A 97 4.01 5.28 -6.41
N ASP A 98 4.44 6.32 -7.12
CA ASP A 98 5.45 7.27 -6.67
C ASP A 98 4.88 8.69 -6.54
N ASP A 99 5.71 9.61 -6.09
CA ASP A 99 5.37 11.02 -5.84
C ASP A 99 5.22 11.86 -7.12
N SER A 100 5.56 11.33 -8.29
CA SER A 100 5.89 12.13 -9.46
C SER A 100 4.77 12.28 -10.50
N ALA A 101 3.64 11.56 -10.36
CA ALA A 101 2.44 11.81 -11.15
C ALA A 101 1.20 11.18 -10.51
N THR A 102 0.01 11.55 -11.01
CA THR A 102 -1.23 10.77 -10.88
C THR A 102 -0.91 9.27 -11.02
N ALA A 103 -1.35 8.46 -10.06
CA ALA A 103 -1.03 7.04 -10.01
C ALA A 103 -1.36 6.40 -11.34
N PHE A 104 -0.44 5.54 -11.82
CA PHE A 104 -0.71 4.63 -12.92
C PHE A 104 -1.12 5.30 -14.24
N SER A 105 -0.15 5.90 -14.93
CA SER A 105 -0.38 6.30 -16.31
C SER A 105 -0.62 5.07 -17.21
N PRO A 106 -1.48 5.14 -18.23
CA PRO A 106 -1.66 4.03 -19.16
C PRO A 106 -0.32 3.69 -19.86
N GLY A 107 0.11 2.43 -19.74
CA GLY A 107 1.41 1.95 -20.24
C GLY A 107 2.56 2.09 -19.25
N ASP A 108 2.28 2.49 -18.00
CA ASP A 108 3.27 2.58 -16.95
C ASP A 108 3.68 1.18 -16.45
N SER A 109 4.99 0.94 -16.46
CA SER A 109 5.63 -0.26 -15.91
C SER A 109 5.42 -0.44 -14.40
N SER A 110 4.85 0.57 -13.74
CA SER A 110 4.45 0.52 -12.33
C SER A 110 3.22 -0.35 -12.08
N ILE A 111 2.38 -0.62 -13.10
CA ILE A 111 1.17 -1.44 -12.96
C ILE A 111 1.55 -2.92 -12.93
N ILE A 112 1.29 -3.59 -11.80
CA ILE A 112 1.45 -5.04 -11.65
C ILE A 112 0.23 -5.77 -12.19
N ARG A 113 -0.97 -5.27 -11.86
CA ARG A 113 -2.23 -5.87 -12.28
C ARG A 113 -3.29 -4.81 -12.51
N ARG A 114 -4.08 -5.02 -13.56
CA ARG A 114 -5.19 -4.16 -13.97
C ARG A 114 -6.46 -4.99 -14.14
N PHE A 115 -7.57 -4.44 -13.67
CA PHE A 115 -8.90 -5.03 -13.79
C PHE A 115 -9.83 -4.00 -14.41
N GLU A 116 -10.39 -4.34 -15.57
CA GLU A 116 -11.35 -3.46 -16.27
C GLU A 116 -12.71 -3.44 -15.60
N ASP A 117 -13.02 -4.46 -14.79
CA ASP A 117 -14.30 -4.61 -14.14
C ASP A 117 -14.17 -4.89 -12.64
N ARG A 118 -15.19 -4.45 -11.90
CA ARG A 118 -15.29 -4.61 -10.45
C ARG A 118 -15.31 -6.07 -10.02
N ALA A 119 -16.01 -6.94 -10.74
CA ALA A 119 -16.18 -8.33 -10.32
C ALA A 119 -14.84 -9.09 -10.35
N GLY A 120 -14.03 -8.88 -11.39
CA GLY A 120 -12.68 -9.42 -11.50
C GLY A 120 -11.76 -8.89 -10.40
N PHE A 121 -11.85 -7.60 -10.07
CA PHE A 121 -11.09 -7.01 -8.97
C PHE A 121 -11.49 -7.61 -7.61
N VAL A 122 -12.78 -7.63 -7.29
CA VAL A 122 -13.30 -8.16 -6.01
C VAL A 122 -12.93 -9.63 -5.85
N ALA A 123 -13.12 -10.46 -6.88
CA ALA A 123 -12.77 -11.87 -6.84
C ALA A 123 -11.28 -12.07 -6.57
N TRP A 124 -10.42 -11.24 -7.17
CA TRP A 124 -8.98 -11.30 -6.94
C TRP A 124 -8.62 -10.90 -5.51
N VAL A 125 -9.09 -9.75 -5.01
CA VAL A 125 -8.81 -9.28 -3.64
C VAL A 125 -9.31 -10.29 -2.60
N ALA A 126 -10.52 -10.82 -2.79
CA ALA A 126 -11.13 -11.77 -1.86
C ALA A 126 -10.29 -13.05 -1.68
N ALA A 127 -9.60 -13.48 -2.74
CA ALA A 127 -8.73 -14.64 -2.73
C ALA A 127 -7.32 -14.36 -2.17
N GLN A 128 -6.95 -13.08 -2.00
CA GLN A 128 -5.63 -12.72 -1.46
C GLN A 128 -5.56 -12.89 0.06
N SER A 129 -4.33 -13.02 0.55
CA SER A 129 -3.96 -12.97 1.97
C SER A 129 -2.70 -12.12 2.14
N ASP A 130 -2.33 -11.84 3.40
CA ASP A 130 -1.06 -11.14 3.68
C ASP A 130 0.11 -11.93 3.09
N ASP A 131 0.09 -13.26 3.22
CA ASP A 131 1.13 -14.11 2.63
C ASP A 131 1.13 -14.05 1.10
N SER A 132 -0.04 -14.19 0.45
CA SER A 132 -0.08 -14.25 -1.03
C SER A 132 0.35 -12.95 -1.69
N LEU A 133 -0.01 -11.79 -1.12
CA LEU A 133 0.38 -10.48 -1.66
C LEU A 133 1.82 -10.08 -1.37
N ASN A 134 2.50 -10.74 -0.43
CA ASN A 134 3.86 -10.38 -0.01
C ASN A 134 4.91 -11.44 -0.38
N ARG A 135 4.49 -12.68 -0.65
CA ARG A 135 5.38 -13.82 -0.88
C ARG A 135 4.95 -14.73 -2.03
N GLY A 136 3.77 -14.50 -2.62
CA GLY A 136 3.32 -15.27 -3.77
C GLY A 136 4.28 -15.14 -4.97
N GLU A 137 4.43 -16.25 -5.71
CA GLU A 137 5.29 -16.31 -6.90
C GLU A 137 4.85 -15.33 -8.01
N ASP A 138 3.58 -14.93 -8.01
CA ASP A 138 2.95 -14.02 -9.00
C ASP A 138 2.65 -12.62 -8.44
N THR A 139 3.31 -12.20 -7.36
CA THR A 139 3.04 -10.90 -6.74
C THR A 139 3.48 -9.71 -7.59
N GLY A 140 4.37 -9.91 -8.58
CA GLY A 140 4.93 -8.84 -9.40
C GLY A 140 5.77 -7.83 -8.64
N LEU A 141 6.13 -8.13 -7.38
CA LEU A 141 6.93 -7.27 -6.52
C LEU A 141 8.41 -7.34 -6.90
N ARG A 142 9.10 -6.22 -6.75
CA ARG A 142 10.55 -6.15 -6.82
C ARG A 142 11.16 -6.88 -5.61
N PRO A 143 12.37 -7.45 -5.74
CA PRO A 143 13.00 -8.17 -4.63
C PRO A 143 13.17 -7.30 -3.38
N GLY A 144 12.63 -7.77 -2.25
CA GLY A 144 12.69 -7.06 -0.96
C GLY A 144 11.52 -6.13 -0.71
N ASP A 145 10.69 -5.84 -1.72
CA ASP A 145 9.45 -5.11 -1.54
C ASP A 145 8.39 -6.01 -0.90
N MET A 146 7.44 -5.36 -0.25
CA MET A 146 6.25 -6.02 0.28
C MET A 146 5.05 -5.69 -0.61
N GLY A 147 3.91 -6.30 -0.36
CA GLY A 147 2.63 -5.97 -0.97
C GLY A 147 1.76 -5.16 -0.03
N ILE A 148 0.45 -5.34 -0.15
CA ILE A 148 -0.55 -4.82 0.78
C ILE A 148 -0.96 -5.94 1.73
N THR A 149 -1.16 -5.62 3.00
CA THR A 149 -1.72 -6.52 4.02
C THR A 149 -3.17 -6.16 4.33
N ARG A 150 -3.88 -7.00 5.09
CA ARG A 150 -5.27 -6.79 5.50
C ARG A 150 -5.47 -5.47 6.24
N ARG A 151 -4.54 -5.12 7.14
CA ARG A 151 -4.67 -3.95 8.02
C ARG A 151 -4.91 -2.63 7.25
N PRO A 152 -4.12 -2.27 6.23
CA PRO A 152 -4.39 -1.14 5.33
C PRO A 152 -5.76 -1.12 4.68
N LEU A 153 -6.26 -2.30 4.28
CA LEU A 153 -7.59 -2.42 3.68
C LEU A 153 -8.67 -2.10 4.71
N GLU A 154 -8.57 -2.68 5.90
CA GLU A 154 -9.50 -2.45 7.02
C GLU A 154 -9.45 -1.02 7.56
N GLU A 155 -8.26 -0.39 7.59
CA GLU A 155 -8.12 1.00 8.04
C GLU A 155 -8.80 1.97 7.07
N ALA A 156 -8.77 1.68 5.76
CA ALA A 156 -9.44 2.50 4.74
C ALA A 156 -10.96 2.32 4.75
N VAL A 157 -11.45 1.09 4.95
CA VAL A 157 -12.87 0.74 4.75
C VAL A 157 -13.64 0.40 6.03
N GLY A 158 -12.98 0.55 7.18
CA GLY A 158 -13.47 0.08 8.48
C GLY A 158 -13.32 -1.43 8.64
N ARG A 159 -13.42 -1.90 9.89
CA ARG A 159 -13.56 -3.34 10.17
C ARG A 159 -14.98 -3.80 9.84
N ASP A 160 -15.13 -5.10 9.59
CA ASP A 160 -16.46 -5.69 9.39
C ASP A 160 -17.35 -5.38 10.62
N PRO A 161 -18.61 -4.94 10.42
CA PRO A 161 -19.55 -4.88 11.52
C PRO A 161 -19.88 -6.32 11.94
N ASP A 162 -19.47 -6.68 13.16
CA ASP A 162 -19.80 -7.96 13.81
C ASP A 162 -21.32 -8.23 13.82
#